data_AF-A0AAD0WAR1-F1
#
_entry.id   AF-A0AAD0WAR1-F1
#
_cell.length_a   1.000
_cell.length_b   1.000
_cell.length_c   1.000
_cell.angle_alpha   90.00
_cell.angle_beta   90.00
_cell.angle_gamma   90.00
#
_symmetry.space_group_name_H-M   'P 1'
#
loop_
_entity.id
_entity.type
_entity.pdbx_description
1 polymer ?
#
loop_
_entity_poly.entity_id
_entity_poly.type
_entity_poly.pdbx_seq_one_letter_code
_entity_poly.pdbx_strand_id
1 'polypeptide(L)'
;MQKVLGHYSHAQAMANLLHFARSEALRSNRPVYVCAANLKRNLQLQGCAKQRQVWDRGALVYADKEGGVQAGYDSQERLHLLVFAVGKVRMRAERDQLQFMPDGRLARGKGARLVLESPRAGLCLILTVSGYGRAEVGKADHACPA
;
A
#
# COMPACT_ATOMS: atom_id res chain seq x y z
N MET A 1 12.07 24.06 5.63
CA MET A 1 10.82 23.65 4.95
C MET A 1 10.98 22.46 3.99
N GLN A 2 12.14 22.20 3.38
CA GLN A 2 12.35 21.07 2.43
C GLN A 2 12.22 19.65 3.01
N LYS A 3 12.48 19.44 4.31
CA LYS A 3 12.43 18.09 4.93
C LYS A 3 11.01 17.55 5.12
N VAL A 4 10.03 18.43 5.39
CA VAL A 4 8.62 18.05 5.55
C VAL A 4 8.02 17.55 4.22
N LEU A 5 8.42 18.16 3.10
CA LEU A 5 7.99 17.74 1.75
C LEU A 5 8.37 16.29 1.42
N GLY A 6 9.56 15.85 1.83
CA GLY A 6 10.05 14.49 1.56
C GLY A 6 9.33 13.38 2.32
N HIS A 7 8.62 13.68 3.42
CA HIS A 7 7.82 12.70 4.15
C HIS A 7 6.40 12.63 3.58
N TYR A 8 5.84 13.78 3.26
CA TYR A 8 4.59 13.90 2.52
C TYR A 8 4.69 13.18 1.17
N SER A 9 5.85 13.17 0.52
CA SER A 9 6.04 12.48 -0.76
C SER A 9 5.87 10.95 -0.67
N HIS A 10 6.26 10.30 0.44
CA HIS A 10 6.10 8.85 0.59
C HIS A 10 4.64 8.48 0.87
N ALA A 11 3.95 9.25 1.71
CA ALA A 11 2.52 9.08 1.95
C ALA A 11 1.72 9.35 0.67
N GLN A 12 2.06 10.42 -0.06
CA GLN A 12 1.42 10.72 -1.34
C GLN A 12 1.69 9.64 -2.39
N ALA A 13 2.92 9.10 -2.47
CA ALA A 13 3.23 7.98 -3.37
C ALA A 13 2.38 6.74 -3.04
N MET A 14 2.19 6.45 -1.75
CA MET A 14 1.32 5.35 -1.32
C MET A 14 -0.16 5.61 -1.64
N ALA A 15 -0.65 6.84 -1.41
CA ALA A 15 -2.02 7.22 -1.79
C ALA A 15 -2.23 7.09 -3.31
N ASN A 16 -1.28 7.55 -4.12
CA ASN A 16 -1.31 7.42 -5.57
C ASN A 16 -1.32 5.94 -6.01
N LEU A 17 -0.55 5.08 -5.34
CA LEU A 17 -0.58 3.63 -5.58
C LEU A 17 -1.96 3.02 -5.28
N LEU A 18 -2.61 3.45 -4.20
CA LEU A 18 -3.96 2.99 -3.82
C LEU A 18 -5.01 3.49 -4.82
N HIS A 19 -4.90 4.73 -5.28
CA HIS A 19 -5.74 5.25 -6.36
C HIS A 19 -5.53 4.46 -7.66
N PHE A 20 -4.28 4.14 -8.00
CA PHE A 20 -3.96 3.29 -9.15
C PHE A 20 -4.64 1.91 -9.02
N ALA A 21 -4.50 1.24 -7.87
CA ALA A 21 -5.12 -0.07 -7.64
C ALA A 21 -6.65 -0.04 -7.80
N ARG A 22 -7.30 0.99 -7.25
CA ARG A 22 -8.74 1.20 -7.44
C ARG A 22 -9.13 1.42 -8.90
N SER A 23 -8.41 2.31 -9.59
CA SER A 23 -8.66 2.60 -11.01
C SER A 23 -8.47 1.37 -11.87
N GLU A 24 -7.48 0.53 -11.56
CA GLU A 24 -7.22 -0.70 -12.29
C GLU A 24 -8.33 -1.73 -12.04
N ALA A 25 -8.90 -1.82 -10.83
CA ALA A 25 -10.03 -2.69 -10.55
C ALA A 25 -11.28 -2.29 -11.37
N LEU A 26 -11.56 -0.99 -11.44
CA LEU A 26 -12.64 -0.43 -12.26
C LEU A 26 -12.42 -0.69 -13.75
N ARG A 27 -11.20 -0.42 -14.24
CA ARG A 27 -10.86 -0.50 -15.66
C ARG A 27 -10.85 -1.94 -16.17
N SER A 28 -10.32 -2.86 -15.38
CA SER A 28 -10.19 -4.27 -15.76
C SER A 28 -11.37 -5.14 -15.34
N ASN A 29 -12.35 -4.57 -14.63
CA ASN A 29 -13.54 -5.25 -14.11
C ASN A 29 -13.21 -6.54 -13.34
N ARG A 30 -12.12 -6.53 -12.58
CA ARG A 30 -11.66 -7.66 -11.76
C ARG A 30 -11.06 -7.17 -10.45
N PRO A 31 -10.99 -8.02 -9.40
CA PRO A 31 -10.33 -7.66 -8.16
C PRO A 31 -8.86 -7.31 -8.34
N VAL A 32 -8.41 -6.26 -7.66
CA VAL A 32 -7.01 -5.84 -7.58
C VAL A 32 -6.56 -5.84 -6.13
N TYR A 33 -5.41 -6.43 -5.86
CA TYR A 33 -4.87 -6.61 -4.53
C TYR A 33 -3.67 -5.70 -4.29
N VAL A 34 -3.52 -5.25 -3.05
CA VAL A 34 -2.36 -4.50 -2.58
C VAL A 34 -1.83 -5.16 -1.31
N CYS A 35 -0.54 -5.48 -1.27
CA CYS A 35 0.10 -6.09 -0.10
C CYS A 35 1.49 -5.49 0.15
N ALA A 36 2.04 -5.73 1.35
CA ALA A 36 3.45 -5.44 1.65
C ALA A 36 4.38 -6.14 0.65
N ALA A 37 5.31 -5.41 0.04
CA ALA A 37 6.25 -5.99 -0.91
C ALA A 37 7.36 -6.79 -0.21
N ASN A 38 7.57 -8.04 -0.61
CA ASN A 38 8.72 -8.84 -0.23
C ASN A 38 9.86 -8.62 -1.22
N LEU A 39 10.89 -7.86 -0.82
CA LEU A 39 12.04 -7.57 -1.69
C LEU A 39 13.29 -8.32 -1.21
N LYS A 40 14.16 -8.74 -2.11
CA LYS A 40 15.54 -9.11 -1.77
C LYS A 40 16.37 -7.85 -1.47
N ARG A 41 17.62 -8.04 -1.03
CA ARG A 41 18.58 -6.92 -0.82
C ARG A 41 18.86 -6.13 -2.10
N ASN A 42 18.83 -6.80 -3.25
CA ASN A 42 18.97 -6.19 -4.58
C ASN A 42 17.65 -5.61 -5.13
N LEU A 43 16.64 -5.40 -4.27
CA LEU A 43 15.30 -4.89 -4.63
C LEU A 43 14.49 -5.79 -5.57
N GLN A 44 14.92 -7.02 -5.83
CA GLN A 44 14.14 -7.98 -6.60
C GLN A 44 12.90 -8.40 -5.81
N LEU A 45 11.72 -8.26 -6.42
CA LEU A 45 10.45 -8.70 -5.85
C LEU A 45 10.38 -10.23 -5.73
N GLN A 46 9.85 -10.71 -4.61
CA GLN A 46 9.61 -12.13 -4.29
C GLN A 46 8.13 -12.40 -3.99
N GLY A 47 7.27 -11.38 -4.10
CA GLY A 47 5.83 -11.44 -3.85
C GLY A 47 5.39 -10.63 -2.63
N CYS A 48 4.31 -11.06 -1.97
CA CYS A 48 3.86 -10.44 -0.72
C CYS A 48 4.72 -10.86 0.47
N ALA A 49 4.95 -9.94 1.42
CA ALA A 49 5.73 -10.22 2.62
C ALA A 49 5.06 -11.26 3.53
N LYS A 50 5.85 -11.98 4.34
CA LYS A 50 5.32 -12.87 5.40
C LYS A 50 4.74 -12.08 6.58
N GLN A 51 5.43 -11.02 6.99
CA GLN A 51 4.92 -10.03 7.95
C GLN A 51 4.04 -9.02 7.23
N ARG A 52 2.82 -9.45 6.90
CA ARG A 52 1.95 -8.76 5.93
C ARG A 52 1.47 -7.39 6.39
N GLN A 53 1.49 -7.07 7.68
CA GLN A 53 1.11 -5.74 8.19
C GLN A 53 2.25 -4.72 8.22
N VAL A 54 3.49 -5.12 7.91
CA VAL A 54 4.67 -4.22 7.89
C VAL A 54 5.08 -3.93 6.44
N TRP A 55 4.87 -2.69 6.01
CA TRP A 55 4.97 -2.24 4.61
C TRP A 55 6.19 -1.33 4.39
N ASP A 56 7.17 -1.38 5.29
CA ASP A 56 8.36 -0.51 5.34
C ASP A 56 9.18 -0.48 4.05
N ARG A 57 9.15 -1.58 3.28
CA ARG A 57 9.91 -1.71 2.02
C ARG A 57 9.10 -1.36 0.78
N GLY A 58 7.83 -1.02 0.95
CA GLY A 58 6.91 -0.65 -0.11
C GLY A 58 5.75 -1.64 -0.27
N ALA A 59 5.03 -1.49 -1.37
CA ALA A 59 3.79 -2.19 -1.62
C ALA A 59 3.71 -2.67 -3.07
N LEU A 60 3.11 -3.85 -3.24
CA LEU A 60 2.88 -4.51 -4.52
C LEU A 60 1.39 -4.41 -4.87
N VAL A 61 1.09 -3.98 -6.09
CA VAL A 61 -0.24 -4.06 -6.70
C VAL A 61 -0.24 -5.16 -7.76
N TYR A 62 -1.21 -6.05 -7.69
CA TYR A 62 -1.37 -7.17 -8.62
C TYR A 62 -2.84 -7.56 -8.77
N ALA A 63 -3.16 -8.28 -9.83
CA ALA A 63 -4.47 -8.85 -10.05
C ALA A 63 -4.28 -10.29 -10.53
N ASP A 64 -4.91 -11.24 -9.83
CA ASP A 64 -4.82 -12.65 -10.19
C ASP A 64 -5.26 -12.86 -11.66
N LYS A 65 -4.59 -13.77 -12.35
CA LYS A 65 -5.02 -14.34 -13.62
C LYS A 65 -6.16 -15.32 -13.36
N GLU A 66 -7.02 -15.48 -14.37
CA GLU A 66 -8.03 -16.53 -14.35
C GLU A 66 -7.37 -17.90 -14.19
N GLY A 67 -7.87 -18.71 -13.25
CA GLY A 67 -7.31 -20.03 -12.94
C GLY A 67 -6.09 -20.04 -12.01
N GLY A 68 -5.61 -18.89 -11.53
CA GLY A 68 -4.54 -18.78 -10.54
C GLY A 68 -5.00 -19.00 -9.10
N VAL A 69 -4.05 -19.04 -8.15
CA VAL A 69 -4.36 -19.08 -6.71
C VAL A 69 -4.90 -17.72 -6.30
N GLN A 70 -6.12 -17.69 -5.77
CA GLN A 70 -6.76 -16.44 -5.36
C GLN A 70 -5.91 -15.69 -4.32
N ALA A 71 -5.65 -14.41 -4.62
CA ALA A 71 -4.84 -13.49 -3.85
C ALA A 71 -3.40 -13.97 -3.59
N GLY A 72 -2.92 -14.97 -4.35
CA GLY A 72 -1.61 -15.58 -4.23
C GLY A 72 -0.71 -15.16 -5.38
N TYR A 73 -0.13 -13.95 -5.28
CA TYR A 73 0.75 -13.41 -6.33
C TYR A 73 1.80 -14.45 -6.80
N ASP A 74 1.76 -14.78 -8.09
CA ASP A 74 2.56 -15.85 -8.70
C ASP A 74 3.78 -15.37 -9.51
N SER A 75 4.11 -14.08 -9.42
CA SER A 75 5.14 -13.34 -10.19
C SER A 75 4.74 -12.74 -11.54
N GLN A 76 3.71 -13.22 -12.23
CA GLN A 76 3.35 -12.75 -13.58
C GLN A 76 2.20 -11.72 -13.63
N GLU A 77 1.67 -11.37 -12.47
CA GLU A 77 0.43 -10.60 -12.29
C GLU A 77 0.67 -9.16 -11.81
N ARG A 78 1.94 -8.74 -11.78
CA ARG A 78 2.33 -7.45 -11.23
C ARG A 78 1.80 -6.32 -12.09
N LEU A 79 1.02 -5.46 -11.47
CA LEU A 79 0.53 -4.23 -12.08
C LEU A 79 1.43 -3.04 -11.72
N HIS A 80 1.81 -2.93 -10.46
CA HIS A 80 2.68 -1.84 -10.00
C HIS A 80 3.49 -2.25 -8.76
N LEU A 81 4.70 -1.73 -8.62
CA LEU A 81 5.52 -1.91 -7.43
C LEU A 81 6.00 -0.55 -6.95
N LEU A 82 5.63 -0.18 -5.73
CA LEU A 82 6.20 0.94 -5.01
C LEU A 82 7.31 0.42 -4.10
N VAL A 83 8.50 1.02 -4.17
CA VAL A 83 9.64 0.67 -3.33
C VAL A 83 10.02 1.87 -2.48
N PHE A 84 10.23 1.64 -1.19
CA PHE A 84 10.80 2.65 -0.30
C PHE A 84 12.29 2.36 -0.04
N ALA A 85 13.08 3.42 0.04
CA ALA A 85 14.47 3.29 0.45
C ALA A 85 14.54 2.82 1.91
N VAL A 86 15.42 1.84 2.16
CA VAL A 86 15.54 1.16 3.46
C VAL A 86 15.76 2.16 4.59
N GLY A 87 14.97 2.04 5.65
CA GLY A 87 15.07 2.86 6.86
C GLY A 87 14.59 4.31 6.70
N LYS A 88 13.98 4.70 5.57
CA LYS A 88 13.41 6.04 5.40
C LYS A 88 12.02 6.18 6.00
N VAL A 89 11.25 5.10 6.00
CA VAL A 89 9.88 5.05 6.52
C VAL A 89 9.68 3.75 7.30
N ARG A 90 8.80 3.80 8.30
CA ARG A 90 8.14 2.65 8.88
C ARG A 90 6.67 2.76 8.53
N MET A 91 6.10 1.74 7.91
CA MET A 91 4.71 1.72 7.51
C MET A 91 4.01 0.50 8.08
N ARG A 92 2.92 0.72 8.79
CA ARG A 92 2.05 -0.35 9.30
C ARG A 92 0.67 -0.23 8.67
N ALA A 93 0.12 -1.34 8.21
CA ALA A 93 -1.25 -1.41 7.73
C ALA A 93 -2.10 -2.22 8.71
N GLU A 94 -3.35 -1.80 8.92
CA GLU A 94 -4.31 -2.57 9.74
C GLU A 94 -4.67 -3.93 9.12
N ARG A 95 -4.35 -4.12 7.84
CA ARG A 95 -4.64 -5.33 7.09
C ARG A 95 -3.41 -5.81 6.37
N ASP A 96 -3.30 -7.13 6.30
CA ASP A 96 -2.29 -7.84 5.54
C ASP A 96 -2.31 -7.50 4.05
N GLN A 97 -3.52 -7.28 3.54
CA GLN A 97 -3.79 -7.05 2.13
C GLN A 97 -5.06 -6.21 2.01
N LEU A 98 -5.06 -5.31 1.03
CA LEU A 98 -6.26 -4.61 0.58
C LEU A 98 -6.71 -5.24 -0.74
N GLN A 99 -8.02 -5.40 -0.88
CA GLN A 99 -8.64 -5.90 -2.11
C GLN A 99 -9.64 -4.85 -2.59
N PHE A 100 -9.38 -4.30 -3.77
CA PHE A 100 -10.29 -3.43 -4.49
C PHE A 100 -11.13 -4.28 -5.42
N MET A 101 -12.44 -4.17 -5.28
CA MET A 101 -13.42 -4.91 -6.07
C MET A 101 -13.66 -4.21 -7.42
N PRO A 102 -14.27 -4.89 -8.42
CA PRO A 102 -14.56 -4.30 -9.73
C PRO A 102 -15.38 -3.00 -9.71
N ASP A 103 -16.15 -2.77 -8.64
CA ASP A 103 -16.91 -1.51 -8.41
C ASP A 103 -16.06 -0.39 -7.76
N GLY A 104 -14.75 -0.63 -7.58
CA GLY A 104 -13.79 0.28 -6.97
C GLY A 104 -13.89 0.37 -5.45
N ARG A 105 -14.74 -0.41 -4.79
CA ARG A 105 -14.86 -0.44 -3.32
C ARG A 105 -13.81 -1.37 -2.72
N LEU A 106 -13.50 -1.15 -1.43
CA LEU A 106 -12.73 -2.14 -0.70
C LEU A 106 -13.61 -3.35 -0.38
N ALA A 107 -13.03 -4.54 -0.46
CA ALA A 107 -13.68 -5.78 -0.06
C ALA A 107 -14.24 -5.67 1.37
N ARG A 108 -15.43 -6.24 1.57
CA ARG A 108 -16.25 -6.15 2.80
C ARG A 108 -16.76 -4.75 3.14
N GLY A 109 -16.56 -3.75 2.27
CA GLY A 109 -17.04 -2.37 2.44
C GLY A 109 -16.45 -1.62 3.63
N LYS A 110 -15.52 -2.23 4.37
CA LYS A 110 -14.85 -1.64 5.52
C LYS A 110 -13.61 -0.90 5.05
N GLY A 111 -13.43 0.34 5.50
CA GLY A 111 -12.19 1.10 5.27
C GLY A 111 -10.97 0.47 5.96
N ALA A 112 -9.78 0.97 5.61
CA ALA A 112 -8.51 0.53 6.19
C ALA A 112 -7.61 1.73 6.47
N ARG A 113 -6.76 1.61 7.49
CA ARG A 113 -5.75 2.62 7.83
C ARG A 113 -4.35 2.10 7.59
N LEU A 114 -3.47 3.00 7.15
CA LEU A 114 -2.03 2.79 7.13
C LEU A 114 -1.36 3.93 7.89
N VAL A 115 -0.44 3.59 8.78
CA VAL A 115 0.36 4.55 9.54
C VAL A 115 1.75 4.58 8.92
N LEU A 116 2.20 5.75 8.47
CA LEU A 116 3.54 5.99 7.98
C LEU A 116 4.27 6.85 9.00
N GLU A 117 5.28 6.30 9.66
CA GLU A 117 6.21 7.01 10.53
C GLU A 117 7.51 7.30 9.76
N SER A 118 8.04 8.51 9.90
CA SER A 118 9.41 8.80 9.52
C SER A 118 10.32 8.75 10.76
N PRO A 119 11.18 7.72 10.88
CA PRO A 119 12.00 7.54 12.08
C PRO A 119 12.97 8.70 12.35
N ARG A 120 13.41 9.41 11.29
CA ARG A 120 14.35 10.53 11.43
C ARG A 120 13.68 11.82 11.89
N ALA A 121 12.41 12.01 11.55
CA ALA A 121 11.68 13.23 11.86
C ALA A 121 10.77 13.08 13.08
N GLY A 122 10.50 11.85 13.53
CA GLY A 122 9.53 11.59 14.58
C GLY A 122 8.13 12.08 14.19
N LEU A 123 7.80 12.00 12.90
CA LEU A 123 6.52 12.41 12.35
C LEU A 123 5.77 11.19 11.82
N CYS A 124 4.48 11.09 12.11
CA CYS A 124 3.57 10.17 11.47
C CYS A 124 2.56 10.87 10.56
N LEU A 125 2.19 10.16 9.51
CA LEU A 125 1.06 10.45 8.63
C LEU A 125 0.13 9.24 8.66
N ILE A 126 -1.17 9.50 8.77
CA ILE A 126 -2.19 8.47 8.68
C ILE A 126 -2.80 8.53 7.29
N LEU A 127 -2.71 7.44 6.54
CA LEU A 127 -3.47 7.25 5.31
C LEU A 127 -4.74 6.47 5.63
N THR A 128 -5.87 6.97 5.16
CA THR A 128 -7.15 6.28 5.26
C THR A 128 -7.61 5.85 3.89
N VAL A 129 -8.13 4.64 3.79
CA VAL A 129 -8.85 4.15 2.61
C VAL A 129 -10.28 3.91 3.04
N SER A 130 -11.21 4.67 2.48
CA SER A 130 -12.65 4.51 2.77
C SER A 130 -13.18 3.16 2.25
N GLY A 131 -14.36 2.76 2.73
CA GLY A 131 -15.07 1.60 2.18
C GLY A 131 -15.37 1.71 0.68
N TYR A 132 -15.40 2.93 0.13
CA TYR A 132 -15.54 3.22 -1.29
C TYR A 132 -14.20 3.21 -2.07
N GLY A 133 -13.12 2.79 -1.42
CA GLY A 133 -11.80 2.64 -2.00
C GLY A 133 -11.03 3.94 -2.23
N ARG A 134 -11.56 5.09 -1.82
CA ARG A 134 -10.81 6.36 -1.92
C ARG A 134 -9.76 6.45 -0.81
N ALA A 135 -8.51 6.67 -1.20
CA ALA A 135 -7.39 6.89 -0.31
C ALA A 135 -7.19 8.40 -0.05
N GLU A 136 -6.89 8.77 1.19
CA GLU A 136 -6.63 10.14 1.60
C GLU A 136 -5.43 10.17 2.55
N VAL A 137 -4.60 11.21 2.43
CA VAL A 137 -3.46 11.44 3.32
C VAL A 137 -3.89 12.42 4.39
N GLY A 138 -3.83 12.00 5.65
CA GLY A 138 -4.10 12.85 6.80
C GLY A 138 -3.00 13.88 7.07
N LYS A 139 -3.14 14.60 8.17
CA LYS A 139 -2.14 15.59 8.60
C LYS A 139 -0.93 14.91 9.24
N ALA A 140 0.22 15.56 9.14
CA ALA A 140 1.42 15.13 9.85
C ALA A 140 1.28 15.46 11.34
N ASP A 141 1.67 14.52 12.19
CA ASP A 141 1.65 14.65 13.65
C ASP A 141 2.93 14.05 14.25
N HIS A 142 3.32 14.50 15.43
CA HIS A 142 4.40 13.93 16.22
C HIS A 142 3.93 12.78 17.14
N ALA A 143 2.63 12.71 17.44
CA ALA A 143 2.05 11.65 18.26
C ALA A 143 1.74 10.39 17.43
N CYS A 144 2.77 9.58 17.19
CA CYS A 144 2.63 8.34 16.42
C CYS A 144 1.76 7.32 17.17
N PRO A 145 0.65 6.84 16.58
CA PRO A 145 -0.13 5.76 17.18
C PRO A 145 0.70 4.48 17.24
N ALA A 146 0.61 3.75 18.36
CA ALA A 146 1.36 2.53 18.63
C ALA A 146 1.04 1.37 17.66
#